data_AF-A0A1F5ZIW1-F1
#
_entry.id   AF-A0A1F5ZIW1-F1
#
_cell.length_a   1.000
_cell.length_b   1.000
_cell.length_c   1.000
_cell.angle_alpha   90.00
_cell.angle_beta   90.00
_cell.angle_gamma   90.00
#
_symmetry.space_group_name_H-M   'P 1'
#
loop_
_entity.id
_entity.type
_entity.pdbx_description
1 polymer ?
#
loop_
_entity_poly.entity_id
_entity_poly.type
_entity_poly.pdbx_seq_one_letter_code
_entity_poly.pdbx_strand_id
1 'polypeptide(L)'
;MNKNKLFPALFALVLAALACTNNLSGSPAAATTAPVWTPTSTTEAPATESPTTSGTWDVQYYTGATQLMKDFVFTAPDKTWEQFPNVDYRNFQAKNGLEYGQELSVFCQQDVYCDFPVAARSYRSITADYKVEGLGECHENGTGIGCAALLFNVGDVTASFRDQSVDTGHTITGLYWNGNENDQAISALASHLAYRMIGIPTGNPANPGANCSIPSGCKGVDITFGIFSGNELLVRGHTVVR
;
A
#
# COMPACT_ATOMS: atom_id res chain seq x y z
N MET A 1 -42.00 -12.03 -63.86
CA MET A 1 -41.12 -10.85 -63.95
C MET A 1 -40.20 -10.91 -62.73
N ASN A 2 -38.95 -11.40 -62.84
CA ASN A 2 -37.71 -10.63 -63.10
C ASN A 2 -37.55 -9.45 -62.11
N LYS A 3 -36.49 -9.28 -61.28
CA LYS A 3 -35.11 -9.81 -61.23
C LYS A 3 -34.52 -9.66 -59.81
N ASN A 4 -33.74 -10.66 -59.40
CA ASN A 4 -32.41 -10.62 -58.76
C ASN A 4 -31.90 -9.32 -58.10
N LYS A 5 -31.37 -9.47 -56.87
CA LYS A 5 -29.92 -9.32 -56.61
C LYS A 5 -29.53 -9.96 -55.27
N LEU A 6 -28.92 -11.14 -55.38
CA LEU A 6 -28.00 -11.72 -54.39
C LEU A 6 -26.71 -10.88 -54.35
N PHE A 7 -26.12 -10.73 -53.16
CA PHE A 7 -24.67 -10.60 -52.99
C PHE A 7 -24.23 -11.28 -51.69
N PRO A 8 -23.50 -12.41 -51.77
CA PRO A 8 -22.68 -12.93 -50.69
C PRO A 8 -21.20 -12.60 -50.95
N ALA A 9 -20.48 -12.18 -49.91
CA ALA A 9 -19.02 -12.21 -49.84
C ALA A 9 -18.72 -12.37 -48.35
N LEU A 10 -18.41 -13.54 -47.80
CA LEU A 10 -17.32 -14.46 -48.13
C LEU A 10 -15.97 -13.75 -48.17
N PHE A 11 -15.52 -13.28 -47.01
CA PHE A 11 -14.10 -13.02 -46.77
C PHE A 11 -13.55 -14.16 -45.91
N ALA A 12 -12.88 -15.09 -46.60
CA ALA A 12 -12.03 -16.09 -45.99
C ALA A 12 -10.78 -15.38 -45.42
N LEU A 13 -10.64 -15.35 -44.10
CA LEU A 13 -9.37 -15.01 -43.48
C LEU A 13 -8.57 -16.30 -43.30
N VAL A 14 -7.50 -16.38 -44.08
CA VAL A 14 -6.55 -17.49 -44.17
C VAL A 14 -5.89 -17.71 -42.82
N LEU A 15 -6.10 -18.90 -42.27
CA LEU A 15 -5.37 -19.43 -41.12
C LEU A 15 -3.96 -19.82 -41.59
N ALA A 16 -3.01 -18.88 -41.52
CA ALA A 16 -1.59 -19.20 -41.66
C ALA A 16 -1.08 -19.73 -40.32
N ALA A 17 -1.12 -21.05 -40.15
CA ALA A 17 -0.43 -21.74 -39.05
C ALA A 17 1.08 -21.66 -39.30
N LEU A 18 1.73 -20.64 -38.72
CA LEU A 18 3.18 -20.58 -38.65
C LEU A 18 3.63 -21.53 -37.53
N ALA A 19 3.96 -22.76 -37.90
CA ALA A 19 4.64 -23.71 -37.03
C ALA A 19 6.11 -23.27 -36.87
N CYS A 20 6.37 -22.39 -35.90
CA CYS A 20 7.73 -22.16 -35.42
C CYS A 20 8.11 -23.31 -34.47
N THR A 21 8.70 -24.37 -35.03
CA THR A 21 9.46 -25.34 -34.24
C THR A 21 10.72 -24.66 -33.71
N ASN A 22 10.63 -24.13 -32.49
CA ASN A 22 11.81 -23.67 -31.75
C ASN A 22 12.57 -24.89 -31.24
N ASN A 23 13.58 -25.28 -32.01
CA ASN A 23 14.57 -26.27 -31.65
C ASN A 23 15.57 -25.62 -30.66
N LEU A 24 15.21 -25.55 -29.38
CA LEU A 24 16.08 -25.10 -28.30
C LEU A 24 16.58 -26.31 -27.51
N SER A 25 17.46 -27.11 -28.11
CA SER A 25 18.28 -28.09 -27.39
C SER A 25 19.49 -27.38 -26.78
N GLY A 26 19.25 -26.45 -25.86
CA GLY A 26 20.27 -25.88 -24.99
C GLY A 26 20.29 -26.67 -23.69
N SER A 27 21.37 -27.42 -23.45
CA SER A 27 21.61 -28.01 -22.13
C SER A 27 21.59 -26.87 -21.08
N PRO A 28 20.81 -26.97 -20.00
CA PRO A 28 20.77 -25.91 -19.00
C PRO A 28 22.16 -25.76 -18.39
N ALA A 29 22.78 -24.60 -18.60
CA ALA A 29 23.97 -24.23 -17.86
C ALA A 29 23.66 -24.37 -16.36
N ALA A 30 24.54 -25.05 -15.63
CA ALA A 30 24.39 -25.24 -14.20
C ALA A 30 24.09 -23.89 -13.55
N ALA A 31 22.91 -23.79 -12.92
CA ALA A 31 22.46 -22.58 -12.28
C ALA A 31 23.52 -22.16 -11.26
N THR A 32 24.23 -21.05 -11.55
CA THR A 32 25.07 -20.39 -10.56
C THR A 32 24.17 -20.04 -9.39
N THR A 33 24.38 -20.70 -8.25
CA THR A 33 23.71 -20.40 -7.00
C THR A 33 23.88 -18.91 -6.74
N ALA A 34 22.77 -18.18 -6.72
CA ALA A 34 22.77 -16.76 -6.37
C ALA A 34 23.52 -16.60 -5.05
N PRO A 35 24.37 -15.57 -4.91
CA PRO A 35 25.11 -15.35 -3.68
C PRO A 35 24.13 -15.32 -2.51
N VAL A 36 24.35 -16.18 -1.52
CA VAL A 36 23.62 -16.15 -0.25
C VAL A 36 23.98 -14.83 0.41
N TRP A 37 23.04 -13.88 0.37
CA TRP A 37 23.21 -12.61 1.06
C TRP A 37 23.05 -12.86 2.55
N THR A 38 24.15 -12.76 3.30
CA THR A 38 24.11 -12.71 4.76
C THR A 38 23.77 -11.30 5.21
N PRO A 39 22.64 -11.08 5.92
CA PRO A 39 22.32 -9.77 6.47
C PRO A 39 23.37 -9.36 7.50
N THR A 40 23.98 -8.20 7.29
CA THR A 40 24.64 -7.47 8.37
C THR A 40 23.55 -6.68 9.10
N SER A 41 22.82 -7.35 10.00
CA SER A 41 21.89 -6.67 10.91
C SER A 41 22.65 -6.22 12.16
N THR A 42 23.09 -4.97 12.12
CA THR A 42 23.37 -4.18 13.33
C THR A 42 22.73 -2.82 13.11
N THR A 43 21.41 -2.78 13.09
CA THR A 43 20.65 -1.53 13.09
C THR A 43 20.43 -1.15 14.54
N GLU A 44 21.29 -0.29 15.07
CA GLU A 44 20.99 0.44 16.30
C GLU A 44 19.64 1.13 16.10
N ALA A 45 18.73 1.01 17.08
CA ALA A 45 17.41 1.64 16.97
C ALA A 45 17.61 3.15 16.70
N PRO A 46 16.90 3.73 15.71
CA PRO A 46 17.11 5.11 15.35
C PRO A 46 16.88 6.00 16.57
N ALA A 47 17.81 6.93 16.83
CA ALA A 47 17.68 7.83 17.96
C ALA A 47 16.41 8.66 17.81
N THR A 48 15.52 8.50 18.79
CA THR A 48 14.22 9.18 18.88
C THR A 48 14.39 10.61 19.34
N GLU A 49 13.72 11.54 18.67
CA GLU A 49 13.50 12.90 19.19
C GLU A 49 12.27 12.91 20.13
N SER A 50 11.87 14.08 20.65
CA SER A 50 10.70 14.16 21.54
C SER A 50 9.40 13.84 20.79
N PRO A 51 8.50 13.01 21.36
CA PRO A 51 7.17 12.79 20.79
C PRO A 51 6.33 14.07 20.83
N THR A 52 5.37 14.18 19.91
CA THR A 52 4.36 15.25 19.86
C THR A 52 2.99 14.69 19.52
N THR A 53 1.97 15.53 19.62
CA THR A 53 0.61 15.21 19.15
C THR A 53 0.22 16.14 18.02
N SER A 54 -0.41 15.61 16.97
CA SER A 54 -0.97 16.39 15.86
C SER A 54 -2.42 15.96 15.63
N GLY A 55 -3.38 16.74 16.13
CA GLY A 55 -4.78 16.31 16.17
C GLY A 55 -4.97 15.08 17.06
N THR A 56 -5.40 13.95 16.47
CA THR A 56 -5.55 12.66 17.15
C THR A 56 -4.34 11.73 16.98
N TRP A 57 -3.28 12.21 16.33
CA TRP A 57 -2.09 11.42 16.05
C TRP A 57 -1.05 11.58 17.15
N ASP A 58 -0.54 10.44 17.63
CA ASP A 58 0.69 10.34 18.41
C ASP A 58 1.86 10.26 17.42
N VAL A 59 2.67 11.31 17.32
CA VAL A 59 3.73 11.46 16.31
C VAL A 59 5.11 11.41 16.97
N GLN A 60 5.96 10.53 16.47
CA GLN A 60 7.34 10.33 16.87
C GLN A 60 8.28 10.71 15.73
N TYR A 61 9.21 11.62 16.01
CA TYR A 61 10.28 11.98 15.07
C TYR A 61 11.56 11.22 15.41
N TYR A 62 12.35 10.95 14.38
CA TYR A 62 13.65 10.29 14.49
C TYR A 62 14.72 11.17 13.88
N THR A 63 15.98 10.84 14.19
CA THR A 63 17.14 11.48 13.56
C THR A 63 16.98 11.47 12.03
N GLY A 64 17.26 12.60 11.40
CA GLY A 64 17.09 12.80 9.95
C GLY A 64 15.75 13.46 9.55
N ALA A 65 14.76 13.52 10.45
CA ALA A 65 13.52 14.26 10.19
C ALA A 65 13.80 15.74 9.92
N THR A 66 13.31 16.24 8.78
CA THR A 66 13.51 17.65 8.38
C THR A 66 12.57 18.58 9.14
N GLN A 67 12.87 19.88 9.16
CA GLN A 67 11.96 20.87 9.77
C GLN A 67 10.59 20.87 9.08
N LEU A 68 10.56 20.72 7.75
CA LEU A 68 9.30 20.59 7.00
C LEU A 68 8.43 19.45 7.53
N MET A 69 9.02 18.28 7.81
CA MET A 69 8.29 17.14 8.39
C MET A 69 7.81 17.40 9.81
N LYS A 70 8.56 18.20 10.59
CA LYS A 70 8.18 18.59 11.96
C LYS A 70 7.06 19.63 11.96
N ASP A 71 6.93 20.40 10.89
CA ASP A 71 5.88 21.40 10.70
C ASP A 71 4.57 20.83 10.12
N PHE A 72 4.57 19.55 9.71
CA PHE A 72 3.39 18.85 9.21
C PHE A 72 2.23 18.83 10.21
N VAL A 73 1.01 19.02 9.69
CA VAL A 73 -0.22 19.00 10.48
C VAL A 73 -1.12 17.87 10.01
N PHE A 74 -1.15 16.79 10.78
CA PHE A 74 -1.95 15.62 10.46
C PHE A 74 -3.39 15.83 10.90
N THR A 75 -4.31 15.84 9.94
CA THR A 75 -5.73 15.93 10.23
C THR A 75 -6.22 14.58 10.77
N ALA A 76 -7.10 14.63 11.77
CA ALA A 76 -7.72 13.43 12.32
C ALA A 76 -8.46 12.67 11.20
N PRO A 77 -8.23 11.37 11.00
CA PRO A 77 -8.92 10.62 9.96
C PRO A 77 -10.42 10.58 10.25
N ASP A 78 -11.23 10.78 9.20
CA ASP A 78 -12.68 10.64 9.30
C ASP A 78 -13.17 9.41 8.52
N LYS A 79 -14.37 8.94 8.85
CA LYS A 79 -15.00 7.75 8.26
C LYS A 79 -15.99 8.09 7.14
N THR A 80 -15.83 9.24 6.50
CA THR A 80 -16.74 9.77 5.49
C THR A 80 -16.06 10.01 4.14
N TRP A 81 -14.77 9.72 4.05
CA TRP A 81 -13.97 9.90 2.85
C TRP A 81 -14.07 8.68 1.91
N GLU A 82 -15.06 8.69 1.01
CA GLU A 82 -15.32 7.54 0.13
C GLU A 82 -14.29 7.36 -0.99
N GLN A 83 -13.80 8.47 -1.56
CA GLN A 83 -12.98 8.45 -2.76
C GLN A 83 -11.52 8.24 -2.42
N PHE A 84 -10.76 7.53 -3.26
CA PHE A 84 -9.32 7.50 -3.07
C PHE A 84 -8.74 8.93 -3.18
N PRO A 85 -7.66 9.29 -2.46
CA PRO A 85 -7.11 10.66 -2.48
C PRO A 85 -6.35 10.99 -3.78
N ASN A 86 -6.98 10.72 -4.93
CA ASN A 86 -6.51 11.05 -6.28
C ASN A 86 -7.41 12.09 -6.99
N VAL A 87 -8.37 12.66 -6.27
CA VAL A 87 -9.38 13.61 -6.77
C VAL A 87 -9.58 14.74 -5.75
N ASP A 88 -10.06 15.89 -6.23
CA ASP A 88 -10.41 17.02 -5.36
C ASP A 88 -11.59 16.62 -4.45
N TYR A 89 -11.47 16.83 -3.15
CA TYR A 89 -12.51 16.45 -2.19
C TYR A 89 -12.53 17.40 -1.00
N ARG A 90 -13.66 18.12 -0.82
CA ARG A 90 -13.79 19.18 0.19
C ARG A 90 -12.68 20.24 0.01
N ASN A 91 -11.80 20.40 1.00
CA ASN A 91 -10.67 21.34 0.97
C ASN A 91 -9.36 20.70 0.49
N PHE A 92 -9.37 19.39 0.20
CA PHE A 92 -8.21 18.69 -0.33
C PHE A 92 -8.12 18.85 -1.83
N GLN A 93 -6.91 19.10 -2.31
CA GLN A 93 -6.62 19.22 -3.73
C GLN A 93 -5.92 17.96 -4.21
N ALA A 94 -6.40 17.38 -5.31
CA ALA A 94 -5.87 16.17 -5.91
C ALA A 94 -4.36 16.27 -6.07
N LYS A 95 -3.80 17.41 -6.51
CA LYS A 95 -2.35 17.59 -6.66
C LYS A 95 -1.50 17.30 -5.41
N ASN A 96 -2.09 17.29 -4.21
CA ASN A 96 -1.45 16.95 -2.94
C ASN A 96 -1.64 15.48 -2.54
N GLY A 97 -2.24 14.70 -3.42
CA GLY A 97 -2.65 13.33 -3.18
C GLY A 97 -1.74 12.28 -3.78
N LEU A 98 -2.38 11.16 -4.12
CA LEU A 98 -1.74 9.89 -4.41
C LEU A 98 -2.21 9.35 -5.75
N GLU A 99 -1.28 8.76 -6.49
CA GLU A 99 -1.61 7.89 -7.62
C GLU A 99 -2.24 6.59 -7.09
N TYR A 100 -3.39 6.20 -7.64
CA TYR A 100 -3.91 4.85 -7.47
C TYR A 100 -3.16 3.90 -8.41
N GLY A 101 -2.04 3.36 -7.94
CA GLY A 101 -1.18 2.50 -8.75
C GLY A 101 -1.64 1.04 -8.72
N GLN A 102 -0.76 0.17 -8.24
CA GLN A 102 -1.03 -1.28 -8.19
C GLN A 102 -1.76 -1.66 -6.90
N GLU A 103 -2.88 -2.33 -7.05
CA GLU A 103 -3.66 -2.95 -5.98
C GLU A 103 -3.46 -4.47 -6.00
N LEU A 104 -3.19 -5.06 -4.83
CA LEU A 104 -3.06 -6.50 -4.66
C LEU A 104 -3.95 -6.96 -3.50
N SER A 105 -4.72 -8.00 -3.74
CA SER A 105 -5.44 -8.77 -2.72
C SER A 105 -4.70 -10.07 -2.45
N VAL A 106 -4.64 -10.51 -1.20
CA VAL A 106 -3.77 -11.63 -0.76
C VAL A 106 -2.29 -11.28 -0.94
N PHE A 107 -1.93 -10.06 -0.55
CA PHE A 107 -0.55 -9.62 -0.44
C PHE A 107 0.08 -10.23 0.81
N CYS A 108 1.12 -11.02 0.59
CA CYS A 108 1.78 -11.84 1.62
C CYS A 108 0.80 -12.92 2.14
N GLN A 109 1.08 -14.19 1.83
CA GLN A 109 0.20 -15.30 2.23
C GLN A 109 0.31 -15.56 3.74
N GLN A 110 -0.76 -16.10 4.35
CA GLN A 110 -0.79 -16.43 5.78
C GLN A 110 0.43 -17.28 6.17
N ASP A 111 1.01 -16.99 7.33
CA ASP A 111 2.18 -17.69 7.89
C ASP A 111 3.46 -17.66 7.04
N VAL A 112 3.53 -16.77 6.04
CA VAL A 112 4.73 -16.56 5.22
C VAL A 112 5.26 -15.15 5.46
N TYR A 113 6.54 -15.05 5.81
CA TYR A 113 7.25 -13.78 5.79
C TYR A 113 7.54 -13.39 4.33
N CYS A 114 7.31 -12.13 3.98
CA CYS A 114 7.55 -11.63 2.65
C CYS A 114 8.47 -10.42 2.64
N ASP A 115 9.19 -10.30 1.54
CA ASP A 115 9.93 -9.10 1.19
C ASP A 115 9.03 -8.21 0.35
N PHE A 116 9.00 -6.93 0.66
CA PHE A 116 8.34 -5.95 -0.19
C PHE A 116 9.11 -4.63 -0.27
N PRO A 117 9.20 -4.05 -1.47
CA PRO A 117 9.75 -2.72 -1.63
C PRO A 117 8.67 -1.64 -1.47
N VAL A 118 9.14 -0.46 -1.04
CA VAL A 118 8.47 0.82 -1.26
C VAL A 118 9.44 1.67 -2.08
N ALA A 119 9.15 1.81 -3.38
CA ALA A 119 10.01 2.51 -4.31
C ALA A 119 10.30 3.96 -3.87
N ALA A 120 11.39 4.53 -4.39
CA ALA A 120 11.71 5.94 -4.15
C ALA A 120 10.50 6.83 -4.51
N ARG A 121 10.22 7.85 -3.67
CA ARG A 121 9.12 8.80 -3.88
C ARG A 121 7.75 8.15 -4.08
N SER A 122 7.52 7.04 -3.39
CA SER A 122 6.32 6.22 -3.51
C SER A 122 5.70 5.95 -2.14
N TYR A 123 4.48 5.45 -2.14
CA TYR A 123 3.81 4.97 -0.95
C TYR A 123 3.34 3.52 -1.12
N ARG A 124 3.06 2.88 0.01
CA ARG A 124 2.34 1.62 0.12
C ARG A 124 1.35 1.73 1.28
N SER A 125 0.06 1.50 1.02
CA SER A 125 -0.91 1.19 2.06
C SER A 125 -1.02 -0.31 2.25
N ILE A 126 -1.26 -0.74 3.47
CA ILE A 126 -1.52 -2.13 3.84
C ILE A 126 -2.72 -2.12 4.78
N THR A 127 -3.67 -3.01 4.55
CA THR A 127 -4.70 -3.36 5.53
C THR A 127 -4.66 -4.86 5.77
N ALA A 128 -4.18 -5.23 6.96
CA ALA A 128 -3.80 -6.59 7.33
C ALA A 128 -3.44 -6.61 8.81
N ASP A 129 -3.42 -7.78 9.43
CA ASP A 129 -2.54 -7.95 10.60
C ASP A 129 -1.09 -7.90 10.10
N TYR A 130 -0.25 -7.12 10.77
CA TYR A 130 1.12 -6.90 10.29
C TYR A 130 2.14 -6.83 11.41
N LYS A 131 3.38 -7.16 11.05
CA LYS A 131 4.60 -6.83 11.78
C LYS A 131 5.59 -6.31 10.77
N VAL A 132 5.83 -5.00 10.83
CA VAL A 132 6.76 -4.30 9.95
C VAL A 132 7.88 -3.66 10.76
N GLU A 133 9.12 -4.05 10.48
CA GLU A 133 10.31 -3.49 11.13
C GLU A 133 10.36 -1.96 10.96
N GLY A 134 10.67 -1.27 12.06
CA GLY A 134 10.63 0.20 12.15
C GLY A 134 9.23 0.78 12.33
N LEU A 135 8.18 0.18 11.74
CA LEU A 135 6.81 0.69 11.85
C LEU A 135 6.08 0.17 13.11
N GLY A 136 6.32 -1.07 13.50
CA GLY A 136 5.66 -1.75 14.61
C GLY A 136 4.80 -2.94 14.18
N GLU A 137 3.93 -3.39 15.08
CA GLU A 137 3.02 -4.51 14.83
C GLU A 137 1.59 -4.15 15.22
N CYS A 138 0.63 -4.72 14.51
CA CYS A 138 -0.79 -4.61 14.78
C CYS A 138 -1.48 -5.93 14.47
N HIS A 139 -2.36 -6.38 15.36
CA HIS A 139 -3.13 -7.61 15.19
C HIS A 139 -4.55 -7.43 15.73
N GLU A 140 -5.54 -7.83 14.94
CA GLU A 140 -6.93 -7.87 15.37
C GLU A 140 -7.14 -9.03 16.36
N ASN A 141 -7.35 -8.70 17.63
CA ASN A 141 -7.46 -9.67 18.72
C ASN A 141 -8.93 -9.91 19.17
N GLY A 142 -9.89 -9.98 18.23
CA GLY A 142 -11.32 -10.12 18.52
C GLY A 142 -11.99 -8.86 19.10
N THR A 143 -11.32 -7.71 19.06
CA THR A 143 -11.86 -6.41 19.49
C THR A 143 -12.79 -5.78 18.44
N GLY A 144 -12.65 -6.21 17.18
CA GLY A 144 -13.26 -5.60 16.00
C GLY A 144 -12.54 -4.32 15.53
N ILE A 145 -11.34 -4.02 16.04
CA ILE A 145 -10.50 -2.91 15.58
C ILE A 145 -9.47 -3.45 14.60
N GLY A 146 -9.60 -3.09 13.33
CA GLY A 146 -8.70 -3.54 12.27
C GLY A 146 -7.36 -2.82 12.27
N CYS A 147 -6.47 -3.24 11.39
CA CYS A 147 -5.11 -2.72 11.29
C CYS A 147 -4.86 -2.14 9.90
N ALA A 148 -4.30 -0.93 9.88
CA ALA A 148 -3.82 -0.28 8.68
C ALA A 148 -2.41 0.27 8.88
N ALA A 149 -1.57 0.10 7.86
CA ALA A 149 -0.21 0.63 7.80
C ALA A 149 -0.04 1.47 6.53
N LEU A 150 0.57 2.64 6.67
CA LEU A 150 0.89 3.55 5.58
C LEU A 150 2.41 3.77 5.55
N LEU A 151 3.08 3.33 4.48
CA LEU A 151 4.52 3.51 4.31
C LEU A 151 4.78 4.51 3.19
N PHE A 152 5.40 5.64 3.52
CA PHE A 152 5.78 6.68 2.56
C PHE A 152 7.29 6.74 2.47
N ASN A 153 7.88 6.47 1.31
CA ASN A 153 9.31 6.62 1.10
C ASN A 153 9.59 7.93 0.35
N VAL A 154 10.12 8.91 1.07
CA VAL A 154 10.45 10.24 0.56
C VAL A 154 11.87 10.37 0.03
N GLY A 155 12.69 9.33 0.22
CA GLY A 155 14.06 9.28 -0.27
C GLY A 155 14.16 9.03 -1.77
N ASP A 156 15.37 9.17 -2.29
CA ASP A 156 15.72 8.90 -3.68
C ASP A 156 16.17 7.46 -3.94
N VAL A 157 16.10 6.60 -2.91
CA VAL A 157 16.41 5.17 -2.98
C VAL A 157 15.23 4.35 -2.50
N THR A 158 15.09 3.12 -3.00
CA THR A 158 13.99 2.21 -2.63
C THR A 158 14.18 1.70 -1.19
N ALA A 159 13.13 1.82 -0.38
CA ALA A 159 13.03 1.16 0.91
C ALA A 159 12.73 -0.32 0.70
N SER A 160 13.49 -1.20 1.33
CA SER A 160 13.34 -2.65 1.21
C SER A 160 13.05 -3.25 2.57
N PHE A 161 11.81 -3.72 2.77
CA PHE A 161 11.40 -4.40 3.99
C PHE A 161 11.48 -5.89 3.74
N ARG A 162 12.31 -6.60 4.53
CA ARG A 162 12.60 -8.03 4.34
C ARG A 162 12.12 -8.86 5.50
N ASP A 163 11.67 -10.07 5.25
CA ASP A 163 11.17 -10.96 6.30
C ASP A 163 10.04 -10.31 7.15
N GLN A 164 9.08 -9.64 6.49
CA GLN A 164 7.97 -8.96 7.16
C GLN A 164 6.73 -9.85 7.22
N SER A 165 5.93 -9.71 8.27
CA SER A 165 4.65 -10.44 8.37
C SER A 165 3.51 -9.50 7.99
N VAL A 166 2.70 -9.93 7.02
CA VAL A 166 1.47 -9.26 6.62
C VAL A 166 0.45 -10.37 6.34
N ASP A 167 -0.49 -10.62 7.25
CA ASP A 167 -1.43 -11.74 7.11
C ASP A 167 -2.61 -11.36 6.21
N THR A 168 -2.72 -12.04 5.07
CA THR A 168 -3.83 -11.92 4.11
C THR A 168 -4.08 -10.47 3.69
N GLY A 169 -2.99 -9.71 3.50
CA GLY A 169 -3.09 -8.27 3.35
C GLY A 169 -3.77 -7.85 2.05
N HIS A 170 -4.45 -6.71 2.11
CA HIS A 170 -4.71 -5.89 0.94
C HIS A 170 -3.70 -4.76 0.91
N THR A 171 -3.16 -4.44 -0.27
CA THR A 171 -2.19 -3.36 -0.41
C THR A 171 -2.43 -2.56 -1.67
N ILE A 172 -2.26 -1.25 -1.56
CA ILE A 172 -2.22 -0.33 -2.69
C ILE A 172 -0.85 0.35 -2.69
N THR A 173 -0.25 0.47 -3.86
CA THR A 173 1.03 1.17 -4.05
C THR A 173 0.91 2.19 -5.16
N GLY A 174 1.71 3.25 -5.09
CA GLY A 174 1.76 4.27 -6.13
C GLY A 174 2.71 5.39 -5.76
N LEU A 175 2.71 6.45 -6.58
CA LEU A 175 3.44 7.69 -6.29
C LEU A 175 2.59 8.64 -5.44
N TYR A 176 3.25 9.50 -4.66
CA TYR A 176 2.63 10.72 -4.16
C TYR A 176 3.06 11.90 -5.05
N TRP A 177 2.16 12.85 -5.29
CA TRP A 177 2.44 13.90 -6.28
C TRP A 177 3.18 15.12 -5.70
N ASN A 178 2.95 15.44 -4.43
CA ASN A 178 3.56 16.59 -3.76
C ASN A 178 4.14 16.21 -2.40
N GLY A 179 5.45 15.94 -2.36
CA GLY A 179 6.14 15.52 -1.14
C GLY A 179 6.11 16.55 0.00
N ASN A 180 5.86 17.83 -0.31
CA ASN A 180 5.77 18.89 0.70
C ASN A 180 4.40 18.92 1.41
N GLU A 181 3.42 18.17 0.90
CA GLU A 181 2.05 18.10 1.43
C GLU A 181 1.70 16.65 1.81
N ASN A 182 2.73 15.87 2.18
CA ASN A 182 2.57 14.46 2.55
C ASN A 182 1.68 14.28 3.78
N ASP A 183 1.60 15.27 4.67
CA ASP A 183 0.65 15.28 5.78
C ASP A 183 -0.81 15.27 5.31
N GLN A 184 -1.12 16.03 4.26
CA GLN A 184 -2.44 15.99 3.61
C GLN A 184 -2.70 14.63 2.96
N ALA A 185 -1.72 14.10 2.20
CA ALA A 185 -1.84 12.80 1.54
C ALA A 185 -2.07 11.66 2.54
N ILE A 186 -1.30 11.63 3.63
CA ILE A 186 -1.41 10.65 4.72
C ILE A 186 -2.78 10.77 5.38
N SER A 187 -3.21 11.98 5.73
CA SER A 187 -4.51 12.20 6.41
C SER A 187 -5.69 11.78 5.52
N ALA A 188 -5.63 12.10 4.23
CA ALA A 188 -6.67 11.75 3.27
C ALA A 188 -6.73 10.24 3.01
N LEU A 189 -5.57 9.59 2.85
CA LEU A 189 -5.49 8.14 2.69
C LEU A 189 -5.96 7.41 3.95
N ALA A 190 -5.56 7.86 5.14
CA ALA A 190 -6.02 7.29 6.41
C ALA A 190 -7.55 7.40 6.55
N SER A 191 -8.14 8.54 6.14
CA SER A 191 -9.61 8.72 6.13
C SER A 191 -10.29 7.78 5.14
N HIS A 192 -9.70 7.61 3.95
CA HIS A 192 -10.20 6.66 2.96
C HIS A 192 -10.17 5.22 3.49
N LEU A 193 -9.07 4.79 4.12
CA LEU A 193 -8.97 3.47 4.74
C LEU A 193 -9.99 3.31 5.88
N ALA A 194 -10.16 4.32 6.73
CA ALA A 194 -11.17 4.29 7.79
C ALA A 194 -12.59 4.14 7.23
N TYR A 195 -12.94 4.89 6.17
CA TYR A 195 -14.21 4.72 5.46
C TYR A 195 -14.36 3.29 4.90
N ARG A 196 -13.33 2.76 4.22
CA ARG A 196 -13.37 1.42 3.63
C ARG A 196 -13.45 0.31 4.67
N MET A 197 -12.86 0.49 5.85
CA MET A 197 -12.84 -0.54 6.88
C MET A 197 -14.06 -0.47 7.81
N ILE A 198 -14.53 0.73 8.18
CA ILE A 198 -15.65 0.95 9.12
C ILE A 198 -16.99 1.13 8.39
N GLY A 199 -16.99 1.84 7.26
CA GLY A 199 -18.19 2.43 6.64
C GLY A 199 -18.87 1.60 5.56
N ILE A 200 -18.49 0.33 5.33
CA ILE A 200 -19.12 -0.48 4.27
C ILE A 200 -20.47 -1.03 4.74
N PRO A 201 -21.58 -0.78 4.00
CA PRO A 201 -22.89 -1.36 4.30
C PRO A 201 -22.84 -2.90 4.26
N THR A 202 -23.47 -3.54 5.25
CA THR A 202 -23.70 -4.99 5.28
C THR A 202 -24.35 -5.47 3.98
N GLY A 203 -23.69 -6.38 3.25
CA GLY A 203 -24.29 -7.02 2.05
C GLY A 203 -23.37 -7.16 0.84
N ASN A 204 -22.18 -6.54 0.84
CA ASN A 204 -21.16 -6.77 -0.19
C ASN A 204 -20.26 -7.95 0.25
N PRO A 205 -20.00 -8.97 -0.60
CA PRO A 205 -19.22 -10.12 -0.18
C PRO A 205 -17.79 -9.67 0.18
N ALA A 206 -17.37 -9.98 1.42
CA ALA A 206 -16.04 -9.80 2.01
C ALA A 206 -15.34 -8.46 1.67
N ASN A 207 -15.27 -7.55 2.64
CA ASN A 207 -14.50 -6.31 2.50
C ASN A 207 -13.04 -6.63 2.09
N PRO A 208 -12.65 -6.41 0.82
CA PRO A 208 -11.28 -6.66 0.39
C PRO A 208 -10.42 -5.63 1.09
N GLY A 209 -9.69 -6.07 2.12
CA GLY A 209 -8.87 -5.19 2.95
C GLY A 209 -9.45 -4.77 4.30
N ALA A 210 -10.46 -5.43 4.87
CA ALA A 210 -10.63 -5.41 6.32
C ALA A 210 -10.19 -6.72 6.96
N ASN A 211 -9.14 -6.67 7.77
CA ASN A 211 -8.66 -7.78 8.60
C ASN A 211 -9.56 -8.07 9.82
N CYS A 212 -10.66 -7.32 10.00
CA CYS A 212 -11.59 -7.51 11.11
C CYS A 212 -12.44 -8.76 11.05
N SER A 213 -12.40 -9.49 9.93
CA SER A 213 -13.09 -10.78 9.75
C SER A 213 -14.60 -10.75 10.08
N ILE A 214 -15.24 -9.58 10.03
CA ILE A 214 -16.67 -9.39 10.32
C ILE A 214 -17.43 -8.82 9.10
N PRO A 215 -18.59 -9.39 8.73
CA PRO A 215 -19.35 -8.95 7.55
C PRO A 215 -19.84 -7.50 7.59
N SER A 216 -19.94 -6.90 8.79
CA SER A 216 -20.40 -5.52 8.99
C SER A 216 -19.29 -4.47 8.85
N GLY A 217 -18.06 -4.87 8.51
CA GLY A 217 -16.89 -3.99 8.63
C GLY A 217 -16.46 -3.82 10.09
N CYS A 218 -15.29 -3.21 10.26
CA CYS A 218 -14.63 -3.00 11.54
C CYS A 218 -15.40 -2.03 12.43
N LYS A 219 -15.30 -2.22 13.76
CA LYS A 219 -15.76 -1.24 14.76
C LYS A 219 -14.83 -0.04 14.89
N GLY A 220 -13.61 -0.17 14.38
CA GLY A 220 -12.59 0.86 14.35
C GLY A 220 -11.37 0.39 13.57
N VAL A 221 -10.39 1.26 13.42
CA VAL A 221 -9.12 0.95 12.75
C VAL A 221 -7.97 1.58 13.54
N ASP A 222 -6.98 0.77 13.87
CA ASP A 222 -5.66 1.21 14.30
C ASP A 222 -4.83 1.53 13.05
N ILE A 223 -4.45 2.80 12.90
CA ILE A 223 -3.72 3.30 11.74
C ILE A 223 -2.35 3.76 12.19
N THR A 224 -1.31 3.14 11.64
CA THR A 224 0.07 3.60 11.80
C THR A 224 0.61 4.07 10.45
N PHE A 225 1.30 5.21 10.41
CA PHE A 225 2.10 5.63 9.26
C PHE A 225 3.59 5.71 9.59
N GLY A 226 4.42 5.52 8.58
CA GLY A 226 5.85 5.75 8.61
C GLY A 226 6.30 6.54 7.38
N ILE A 227 7.09 7.59 7.61
CA ILE A 227 7.81 8.32 6.57
C ILE A 227 9.27 7.87 6.63
N PHE A 228 9.77 7.36 5.51
CA PHE A 228 11.09 6.75 5.37
C PHE A 228 11.93 7.47 4.31
N SER A 229 13.25 7.42 4.43
CA SER A 229 14.20 7.72 3.34
C SER A 229 15.07 6.49 3.11
N GLY A 230 14.72 5.69 2.11
CA GLY A 230 15.25 4.32 2.04
C GLY A 230 14.78 3.51 3.25
N ASN A 231 15.68 2.80 3.93
CA ASN A 231 15.33 2.01 5.12
C ASN A 231 15.39 2.82 6.43
N GLU A 232 15.71 4.12 6.37
CA GLU A 232 15.75 4.99 7.55
C GLU A 232 14.35 5.55 7.84
N LEU A 233 13.82 5.25 9.03
CA LEU A 233 12.56 5.83 9.50
C LEU A 233 12.80 7.25 10.02
N LEU A 234 12.03 8.21 9.51
CA LEU A 234 12.13 9.63 9.85
C LEU A 234 10.98 10.09 10.74
N VAL A 235 9.76 9.63 10.44
CA VAL A 235 8.55 9.97 11.19
C VAL A 235 7.68 8.75 11.34
N ARG A 236 7.13 8.52 12.52
CA ARG A 236 6.07 7.53 12.76
C ARG A 236 4.88 8.23 13.38
N GLY A 237 3.68 7.94 12.90
CA GLY A 237 2.45 8.39 13.56
C GLY A 237 1.51 7.24 13.81
N HIS A 238 0.78 7.31 14.91
CA HIS A 238 -0.22 6.31 15.32
C HIS A 238 -1.53 7.00 15.70
N THR A 239 -2.66 6.41 15.34
CA THR A 239 -3.98 6.84 15.79
C THR A 239 -4.98 5.69 15.74
N VAL A 240 -6.10 5.82 16.43
CA VAL A 240 -7.21 4.86 16.40
C VAL A 240 -8.51 5.58 16.06
N VAL A 241 -9.18 5.13 15.00
CA VAL A 241 -10.46 5.67 14.52
C VAL A 241 -11.60 4.73 14.93
N ARG A 242 -12.73 5.28 15.40
CA ARG A 242 -13.93 4.52 15.81
C ARG A 242 -15.21 5.14 15.24
#